data_AF-A0A7S4E8Q9-F1
#
_entry.id   AF-A0A7S4E8Q9-F1
#
_cell.length_a   1.000
_cell.length_b   1.000
_cell.length_c   1.000
_cell.angle_alpha   90.00
_cell.angle_beta   90.00
_cell.angle_gamma   90.00
#
_symmetry.space_group_name_H-M   'P 1'
#
loop_
_entity.id
_entity.type
_entity.pdbx_description
1 polymer ?
#
loop_
_entity_poly.entity_id
_entity_poly.type
_entity_poly.pdbx_seq_one_letter_code
_entity_poly.pdbx_strand_id
1 'polypeptide(L)'
;AAPPPPGVVKCCSKDQYVVRQAAAAAGAQADLPLGTPRPTAPTRQYYHARTGQPIHPRLLQSGYDSDDEVDEGWRLRRAEVLLDEFEDVTPPEKAFMKLWNRWIFARPIQADRDVPRAVVAFARAHAAEIAGQNLRHNFLLHLFHLWDNSLLAAAHISAALDVVDDEAARPTSEEP
;
A
#
# COMPACT_ATOMS: atom_id res chain seq x y z
N ALA A 1 13.50 -29.90 24.72
CA ALA A 1 13.55 -29.71 23.26
C ALA A 1 12.46 -28.71 22.89
N ALA A 2 12.84 -27.47 22.59
CA ALA A 2 11.92 -26.39 22.23
C ALA A 2 11.89 -26.22 20.70
N PRO A 3 10.72 -25.97 20.08
CA PRO A 3 10.59 -25.82 18.63
C PRO A 3 11.04 -24.42 18.16
N PRO A 4 11.61 -24.29 16.94
CA PRO A 4 11.94 -22.99 16.35
C PRO A 4 10.71 -22.26 15.78
N PRO A 5 10.70 -20.91 15.78
CA PRO A 5 9.60 -20.08 15.28
C PRO A 5 9.46 -20.07 13.74
N PRO A 6 8.27 -19.68 13.23
CA PRO A 6 7.84 -19.96 11.85
C PRO A 6 8.54 -19.10 10.79
N GLY A 7 8.82 -19.74 9.66
CA GLY A 7 9.60 -19.22 8.55
C GLY A 7 8.90 -18.09 7.79
N VAL A 8 9.68 -17.06 7.50
CA VAL A 8 9.37 -16.10 6.44
C VAL A 8 9.60 -16.80 5.11
N VAL A 9 8.50 -17.10 4.44
CA VAL A 9 8.47 -17.56 3.05
C VAL A 9 9.16 -16.51 2.20
N LYS A 10 10.37 -16.82 1.75
CA LYS A 10 11.10 -16.00 0.79
C LYS A 10 10.46 -16.26 -0.57
N CYS A 11 9.50 -15.43 -0.97
CA CYS A 11 9.01 -15.40 -2.34
C CYS A 11 10.19 -15.06 -3.26
N CYS A 12 10.75 -16.09 -3.89
CA CYS A 12 11.60 -15.93 -5.05
C CYS A 12 10.71 -15.51 -6.22
N SER A 13 10.78 -14.23 -6.63
CA SER A 13 10.72 -13.94 -8.06
C SER A 13 12.04 -13.29 -8.44
N LYS A 14 12.90 -14.08 -9.09
CA LYS A 14 14.08 -13.60 -9.80
C LYS A 14 13.68 -13.54 -11.27
N ASP A 15 13.01 -12.47 -11.67
CA ASP A 15 12.85 -12.22 -13.10
C ASP A 15 14.13 -11.60 -13.66
N GLN A 16 14.64 -12.31 -14.67
CA GLN A 16 15.86 -12.05 -15.39
C GLN A 16 15.69 -10.81 -16.27
N TYR A 17 16.22 -9.66 -15.83
CA TYR A 17 16.49 -8.56 -16.76
C TYR A 17 17.87 -8.72 -17.39
N VAL A 18 17.88 -9.31 -18.59
CA VAL A 18 19.06 -9.41 -19.46
C VAL A 18 19.26 -8.06 -20.17
N VAL A 19 20.08 -7.18 -19.59
CA VAL A 19 20.60 -6.01 -20.31
C VAL A 19 21.92 -6.42 -20.97
N ARG A 20 21.91 -6.49 -22.31
CA ARG A 20 23.11 -6.73 -23.13
C ARG A 20 24.16 -5.64 -22.84
N GLN A 21 25.36 -6.05 -22.43
CA GLN A 21 26.54 -5.19 -22.46
C GLN A 21 27.56 -5.77 -23.45
N ALA A 22 28.04 -4.91 -24.33
CA ALA A 22 29.08 -5.20 -25.30
C ALA A 22 30.39 -5.49 -24.58
N ALA A 23 31.00 -6.63 -24.93
CA ALA A 23 32.27 -7.07 -24.39
C ALA A 23 33.43 -6.34 -25.08
N ALA A 24 34.28 -5.68 -24.30
CA ALA A 24 35.65 -5.37 -24.67
C ALA A 24 36.53 -5.29 -23.42
N ALA A 25 37.13 -6.42 -23.04
CA ALA A 25 38.41 -6.44 -22.33
C ALA A 25 39.05 -7.82 -22.53
N ALA A 26 40.13 -7.82 -23.30
CA ALA A 26 40.93 -8.99 -23.60
C ALA A 26 41.75 -9.45 -22.38
N GLY A 27 41.80 -10.78 -22.22
CA GLY A 27 42.92 -11.59 -21.70
C GLY A 27 43.76 -11.09 -20.52
N ALA A 28 43.55 -11.70 -19.35
CA ALA A 28 44.62 -12.22 -18.49
C ALA A 28 44.00 -13.17 -17.45
N GLN A 29 44.09 -14.49 -17.69
CA GLN A 29 43.87 -15.49 -16.65
C GLN A 29 45.12 -15.50 -15.76
N ALA A 30 45.04 -14.83 -14.60
CA ALA A 30 45.98 -15.05 -13.52
C ALA A 30 45.37 -16.10 -12.58
N ASP A 31 46.02 -17.27 -12.51
CA ASP A 31 45.72 -18.31 -11.53
C ASP A 31 45.86 -17.75 -10.11
N LEU A 32 44.73 -17.51 -9.44
CA LEU A 32 44.68 -17.08 -8.05
C LEU A 32 44.81 -18.32 -7.13
N PRO A 33 45.70 -18.30 -6.12
CA PRO A 33 45.92 -19.44 -5.22
C PRO A 33 44.66 -19.79 -4.41
N LEU A 34 44.43 -21.10 -4.26
CA LEU A 34 43.30 -21.69 -3.54
C LEU A 34 43.38 -21.32 -2.04
N GLY A 35 42.69 -20.25 -1.64
CA GLY A 35 42.70 -19.76 -0.26
C GLY A 35 42.38 -18.28 -0.09
N THR A 36 42.27 -17.51 -1.17
CA THR A 36 41.79 -16.12 -1.08
C THR A 36 40.29 -16.11 -0.76
N PRO A 37 39.83 -15.39 0.28
CA PRO A 37 38.40 -15.24 0.51
C PRO A 37 37.80 -14.57 -0.72
N ARG A 38 36.87 -15.28 -1.38
CA ARG A 38 36.14 -14.77 -2.53
C ARG A 38 35.61 -13.38 -2.18
N PRO A 39 35.85 -12.35 -3.01
CA PRO A 39 35.34 -11.01 -2.72
C PRO A 39 33.82 -11.11 -2.52
N THR A 40 33.40 -10.80 -1.30
CA THR A 40 31.99 -10.77 -0.89
C THR A 40 31.31 -9.50 -1.40
N ALA A 41 32.10 -8.52 -1.85
CA ALA A 41 31.62 -7.31 -2.49
C ALA A 41 31.32 -7.58 -3.97
N PRO A 42 30.16 -7.15 -4.48
CA PRO A 42 29.85 -7.31 -5.88
C PRO A 42 30.79 -6.45 -6.73
N THR A 43 31.33 -7.03 -7.79
CA THR A 43 32.31 -6.40 -8.70
C THR A 43 31.65 -5.56 -9.80
N ARG A 44 30.33 -5.66 -9.95
CA ARG A 44 29.52 -4.89 -10.91
C ARG A 44 29.17 -3.52 -10.34
N GLN A 45 29.26 -2.47 -11.16
CA GLN A 45 28.71 -1.15 -10.81
C GLN A 45 27.17 -1.20 -10.83
N TYR A 46 26.54 -0.72 -9.76
CA TYR A 46 25.08 -0.59 -9.67
C TYR A 46 24.68 0.87 -9.80
N TYR A 47 23.44 1.10 -10.21
CA TYR A 47 22.88 2.41 -10.45
C TYR A 47 21.51 2.50 -9.78
N HIS A 48 21.19 3.68 -9.24
CA HIS A 48 19.88 3.98 -8.70
C HIS A 48 18.83 3.91 -9.81
N ALA A 49 17.75 3.15 -9.60
CA ALA A 49 16.72 2.94 -10.64
C ALA A 49 16.07 4.25 -11.11
N ARG A 50 15.86 5.20 -10.18
CA ARG A 50 15.17 6.47 -10.45
C ARG A 50 16.07 7.55 -11.04
N THR A 51 17.31 7.68 -10.55
CA THR A 51 18.20 8.79 -10.95
C THR A 51 19.26 8.38 -11.96
N GLY A 52 19.46 7.08 -12.18
CA GLY A 52 20.54 6.54 -13.01
C GLY A 52 21.94 6.82 -12.47
N GLN A 53 22.07 7.33 -11.24
CA GLN A 53 23.36 7.66 -10.63
C GLN A 53 24.06 6.40 -10.09
N PRO A 54 25.41 6.35 -10.11
CA PRO A 54 26.15 5.20 -9.60
C PRO A 54 25.97 5.05 -8.08
N ILE A 55 25.63 3.85 -7.63
CA ILE A 55 25.51 3.50 -6.21
C ILE A 55 26.89 3.24 -5.63
N HIS A 56 27.19 3.88 -4.50
CA HIS A 56 28.43 3.63 -3.77
C HIS A 56 28.40 2.24 -3.11
N PRO A 57 29.48 1.43 -3.14
CA PRO A 57 29.49 0.05 -2.64
C PRO A 57 28.99 -0.12 -1.18
N ARG A 58 29.22 0.88 -0.31
CA ARG A 58 28.69 0.89 1.07
C ARG A 58 27.17 0.99 1.14
N LEU A 59 26.56 1.82 0.28
CA LEU A 59 25.09 2.02 0.24
C LEU A 59 24.38 0.80 -0.35
N LEU A 60 25.07 0.09 -1.25
CA LEU A 60 24.60 -1.18 -1.80
C LEU A 60 24.55 -2.27 -0.71
N GLN A 61 25.55 -2.34 0.16
CA GLN A 61 25.59 -3.31 1.27
C GLN A 61 24.56 -3.01 2.35
N SER A 62 24.19 -1.73 2.54
CA SER A 62 23.17 -1.35 3.52
C SER A 62 21.73 -1.52 3.02
N GLY A 63 21.52 -1.92 1.75
CA GLY A 63 20.18 -2.05 1.18
C GLY A 63 19.42 -0.72 1.07
N TYR A 64 20.15 0.41 1.04
CA TYR A 64 19.57 1.76 1.15
C TYR A 64 18.80 2.20 -0.10
N ASP A 65 19.00 1.53 -1.23
CA ASP A 65 18.25 1.79 -2.48
C ASP A 65 17.03 0.84 -2.59
N SER A 66 16.35 0.56 -1.48
CA SER A 66 15.11 -0.24 -1.54
C SER A 66 14.02 0.59 -2.20
N ASP A 67 13.37 0.01 -3.21
CA ASP A 67 12.22 0.59 -3.94
C ASP A 67 10.94 0.65 -3.08
N ASP A 68 11.04 0.41 -1.77
CA ASP A 68 9.89 0.43 -0.85
C ASP A 68 9.38 1.87 -0.58
N GLU A 69 10.11 2.90 -1.02
CA GLU A 69 9.73 4.33 -0.90
C GLU A 69 9.13 4.91 -2.19
N VAL A 70 8.34 4.12 -2.94
CA VAL A 70 7.56 4.68 -4.06
C VAL A 70 6.48 5.60 -3.49
N ASP A 71 6.58 6.90 -3.81
CA ASP A 71 5.46 7.83 -3.65
C ASP A 71 4.36 7.45 -4.66
N GLU A 72 3.50 6.53 -4.26
CA GLU A 72 2.34 6.11 -5.04
C GLU A 72 1.24 7.19 -5.09
N GLY A 73 1.44 8.38 -4.49
CA GLY A 73 0.43 9.42 -4.39
C GLY A 73 -0.12 9.87 -5.76
N TRP A 74 0.66 9.74 -6.83
CA TRP A 74 0.20 9.98 -8.20
C TRP A 74 -0.95 9.06 -8.62
N ARG A 75 -0.94 7.80 -8.15
CA ARG A 75 -1.97 6.79 -8.46
C ARG A 75 -3.29 7.15 -7.80
N LEU A 76 -3.24 7.60 -6.54
CA LEU A 76 -4.39 8.10 -5.81
C LEU A 76 -4.96 9.37 -6.48
N ARG A 77 -4.11 10.36 -6.79
CA ARG A 77 -4.53 11.58 -7.48
C ARG A 77 -5.18 11.28 -8.84
N ARG A 78 -4.60 10.36 -9.62
CA ARG A 78 -5.16 9.97 -10.92
C ARG A 78 -6.52 9.31 -10.76
N ALA A 79 -6.69 8.44 -9.76
CA ALA A 79 -7.97 7.81 -9.47
C ALA A 79 -9.05 8.84 -9.07
N GLU A 80 -8.70 9.86 -8.29
CA GLU A 80 -9.64 10.93 -7.92
C GLU A 80 -10.08 11.77 -9.12
N VAL A 81 -9.16 12.11 -10.02
CA VAL A 81 -9.48 12.84 -11.26
C VAL A 81 -10.38 12.01 -12.17
N LEU A 82 -10.06 10.73 -12.36
CA LEU A 82 -10.91 9.82 -13.15
C LEU A 82 -12.31 9.70 -12.55
N LEU A 83 -12.43 9.70 -11.22
CA LEU A 83 -13.74 9.64 -10.58
C LEU A 83 -14.57 10.91 -10.82
N ASP A 84 -13.91 12.07 -10.94
CA ASP A 84 -14.61 13.33 -11.21
C ASP A 84 -15.23 13.38 -12.61
N GLU A 85 -14.67 12.64 -13.57
CA GLU A 85 -15.14 12.57 -14.96
C GLU A 85 -16.50 11.84 -15.13
N PHE A 86 -17.00 11.11 -14.12
CA PHE A 86 -18.29 10.41 -14.19
C PHE A 86 -19.48 11.37 -14.03
N GLU A 87 -20.30 11.56 -15.06
CA GLU A 87 -21.47 12.46 -15.02
C GLU A 87 -22.67 11.86 -14.27
N ASP A 88 -22.73 10.53 -14.19
CA ASP A 88 -23.81 9.75 -13.59
C ASP A 88 -23.65 9.52 -12.08
N VAL A 89 -22.54 9.98 -11.49
CA VAL A 89 -22.28 9.86 -10.04
C VAL A 89 -22.43 11.22 -9.38
N THR A 90 -23.19 11.28 -8.29
CA THR A 90 -23.46 12.53 -7.58
C THR A 90 -22.22 13.02 -6.78
N PRO A 91 -22.08 14.33 -6.52
CA PRO A 91 -20.94 14.83 -5.75
C PRO A 91 -20.76 14.21 -4.35
N PRO A 92 -21.82 13.94 -3.55
CA PRO A 92 -21.68 13.25 -2.28
C PRO A 92 -21.18 11.80 -2.40
N GLU A 93 -21.65 11.07 -3.43
CA GLU A 93 -21.16 9.72 -3.71
C GLU A 93 -19.68 9.75 -4.10
N LYS A 94 -19.28 10.66 -4.98
CA LYS A 94 -17.87 10.86 -5.33
C LYS A 94 -17.02 11.19 -4.10
N ALA A 95 -17.48 12.11 -3.24
CA ALA A 95 -16.77 12.47 -2.02
C ALA A 95 -16.54 11.26 -1.11
N PHE A 96 -17.58 10.46 -0.88
CA PHE A 96 -17.47 9.23 -0.11
C PHE A 96 -16.52 8.21 -0.76
N MET A 97 -16.66 7.98 -2.07
CA MET A 97 -15.78 7.05 -2.81
C MET A 97 -14.31 7.46 -2.73
N LYS A 98 -14.00 8.77 -2.85
CA LYS A 98 -12.63 9.27 -2.67
C LYS A 98 -12.15 9.03 -1.24
N LEU A 99 -12.99 9.29 -0.25
CA LEU A 99 -12.66 9.10 1.16
C LEU A 99 -12.29 7.64 1.46
N TRP A 100 -13.10 6.70 0.98
CA TRP A 100 -12.82 5.27 1.09
C TRP A 100 -11.55 4.86 0.33
N ASN A 101 -11.38 5.32 -0.91
CA ASN A 101 -10.20 5.00 -1.73
C ASN A 101 -8.89 5.48 -1.07
N ARG A 102 -8.89 6.68 -0.47
CA ARG A 102 -7.76 7.19 0.32
C ARG A 102 -7.43 6.28 1.50
N TRP A 103 -8.46 5.81 2.21
CA TRP A 103 -8.30 4.92 3.36
C TRP A 103 -7.64 3.60 2.96
N ILE A 104 -8.14 2.96 1.90
CA ILE A 104 -7.61 1.68 1.40
C ILE A 104 -6.24 1.85 0.77
N PHE A 105 -5.99 2.96 0.09
CA PHE A 105 -4.67 3.27 -0.45
C PHE A 105 -3.60 3.29 0.64
N ALA A 106 -3.88 3.92 1.79
CA ALA A 106 -2.95 3.98 2.91
C ALA A 106 -2.87 2.66 3.70
N ARG A 107 -3.93 1.84 3.69
CA ARG A 107 -4.04 0.58 4.43
C ARG A 107 -4.62 -0.52 3.53
N PRO A 108 -3.81 -1.09 2.63
CA PRO A 108 -4.29 -2.11 1.70
C PRO A 108 -4.73 -3.36 2.45
N ILE A 109 -5.94 -3.81 2.15
CA ILE A 109 -6.52 -5.03 2.70
C ILE A 109 -5.99 -6.22 1.88
N GLN A 110 -5.35 -7.18 2.56
CA GLN A 110 -4.71 -8.33 1.89
C GLN A 110 -5.63 -9.55 1.77
N ALA A 111 -6.65 -9.65 2.61
CA ALA A 111 -7.56 -10.80 2.63
C ALA A 111 -8.99 -10.37 2.98
N ASP A 112 -9.97 -11.09 2.42
CA ASP A 112 -11.41 -10.77 2.59
C ASP A 112 -11.84 -10.76 4.06
N ARG A 113 -11.28 -11.66 4.87
CA ARG A 113 -11.55 -11.72 6.32
C ARG A 113 -11.20 -10.43 7.07
N ASP A 114 -10.33 -9.60 6.50
CA ASP A 114 -9.89 -8.34 7.10
C ASP A 114 -10.84 -7.18 6.79
N VAL A 115 -11.74 -7.33 5.80
CA VAL A 115 -12.68 -6.27 5.37
C VAL A 115 -13.59 -5.80 6.51
N PRO A 116 -14.24 -6.68 7.31
CA PRO A 116 -15.07 -6.22 8.43
C PRO A 116 -14.32 -5.35 9.43
N ARG A 117 -13.07 -5.74 9.75
CA ARG A 117 -12.22 -4.97 10.67
C ARG A 117 -11.81 -3.63 10.06
N ALA A 118 -11.48 -3.62 8.78
CA ALA A 118 -11.11 -2.40 8.07
C ALA A 118 -12.26 -1.40 7.98
N VAL A 119 -13.49 -1.86 7.77
CA VAL A 119 -14.71 -1.03 7.75
C VAL A 119 -14.96 -0.36 9.11
N VAL A 120 -14.86 -1.11 10.21
CA VAL A 120 -15.03 -0.52 11.55
C VAL A 120 -13.90 0.47 11.87
N ALA A 121 -12.67 0.16 11.47
CA ALA A 121 -11.54 1.09 11.63
C ALA A 121 -11.73 2.38 10.81
N PHE A 122 -12.23 2.26 9.58
CA PHE A 122 -12.60 3.39 8.73
C PHE A 122 -13.70 4.24 9.37
N ALA A 123 -14.79 3.61 9.83
CA ALA A 123 -15.89 4.28 10.49
C ALA A 123 -15.40 5.11 11.68
N ARG A 124 -14.55 4.53 12.55
CA ARG A 124 -13.99 5.24 13.71
C ARG A 124 -13.08 6.42 13.32
N ALA A 125 -12.26 6.25 12.28
CA ALA A 125 -11.31 7.27 11.87
C ALA A 125 -11.98 8.46 11.14
N HIS A 126 -13.08 8.20 10.43
CA HIS A 126 -13.75 9.18 9.58
C HIS A 126 -15.18 9.50 10.02
N ALA A 127 -15.62 9.08 11.22
CA ALA A 127 -16.98 9.31 11.71
C ALA A 127 -17.35 10.80 11.68
N ALA A 128 -16.46 11.67 12.16
CA ALA A 128 -16.70 13.12 12.19
C ALA A 128 -16.81 13.72 10.78
N GLU A 129 -16.01 13.25 9.83
CA GLU A 129 -16.05 13.69 8.43
C GLU A 129 -17.32 13.19 7.73
N ILE A 130 -17.72 11.94 7.98
CA ILE A 130 -18.95 11.34 7.46
C ILE A 130 -20.18 12.07 8.00
N ALA A 131 -20.20 12.38 9.30
CA ALA A 131 -21.28 13.12 9.93
C ALA A 131 -21.33 14.58 9.43
N GLY A 132 -20.20 15.28 9.43
CA GLY A 132 -20.11 16.68 9.02
C GLY A 132 -20.46 16.94 7.55
N GLN A 133 -20.17 15.98 6.65
CA GLN A 133 -20.50 16.07 5.22
C GLN A 133 -21.85 15.39 4.87
N ASN A 134 -22.61 14.91 5.86
CA ASN A 134 -23.86 14.17 5.67
C ASN A 134 -23.73 12.96 4.72
N LEU A 135 -22.62 12.22 4.84
CA LEU A 135 -22.30 11.06 3.98
C LEU A 135 -22.81 9.73 4.54
N ARG A 136 -23.58 9.74 5.62
CA ARG A 136 -24.10 8.54 6.28
C ARG A 136 -24.83 7.59 5.31
N HIS A 137 -25.67 8.14 4.41
CA HIS A 137 -26.38 7.32 3.42
C HIS A 137 -25.42 6.67 2.41
N ASN A 138 -24.43 7.42 1.92
CA ASN A 138 -23.40 6.91 1.01
C ASN A 138 -22.56 5.81 1.67
N PHE A 139 -22.25 5.98 2.97
CA PHE A 139 -21.58 4.95 3.74
C PHE A 139 -22.42 3.68 3.83
N LEU A 140 -23.71 3.79 4.14
CA LEU A 140 -24.63 2.64 4.16
C LEU A 140 -24.70 1.92 2.81
N LEU A 141 -24.81 2.66 1.71
CA LEU A 141 -24.82 2.07 0.36
C LEU A 141 -23.53 1.30 0.08
N HIS A 142 -22.39 1.82 0.51
CA HIS A 142 -21.12 1.11 0.39
C HIS A 142 -21.07 -0.16 1.24
N LEU A 143 -21.62 -0.15 2.45
CA LEU A 143 -21.74 -1.35 3.28
C LEU A 143 -22.62 -2.42 2.63
N PHE A 144 -23.72 -2.03 1.97
CA PHE A 144 -24.53 -2.96 1.18
C PHE A 144 -23.77 -3.50 -0.03
N HIS A 145 -23.00 -2.66 -0.72
CA HIS A 145 -22.15 -3.14 -1.80
C HIS A 145 -21.16 -4.22 -1.32
N LEU A 146 -20.52 -4.02 -0.16
CA LEU A 146 -19.62 -5.01 0.43
C LEU A 146 -20.36 -6.27 0.90
N TRP A 147 -21.60 -6.13 1.39
CA TRP A 147 -22.46 -7.26 1.70
C TRP A 147 -22.77 -8.11 0.48
N ASP A 148 -23.18 -7.47 -0.62
CA ASP A 148 -23.56 -8.17 -1.85
C ASP A 148 -22.38 -8.97 -2.44
N ASN A 149 -21.16 -8.47 -2.22
CA ASN A 149 -19.92 -9.17 -2.56
C ASN A 149 -19.49 -10.22 -1.52
N SER A 150 -20.34 -10.54 -0.54
CA SER A 150 -20.09 -11.53 0.53
C SER A 150 -18.89 -11.20 1.43
N LEU A 151 -18.51 -9.92 1.54
CA LEU A 151 -17.40 -9.45 2.38
C LEU A 151 -17.87 -9.04 3.79
N LEU A 152 -19.17 -8.78 3.96
CA LEU A 152 -19.77 -8.36 5.24
C LEU A 152 -20.94 -9.26 5.65
N ALA A 153 -21.29 -9.16 6.94
CA ALA A 153 -22.43 -9.80 7.60
C ALA A 153 -23.22 -8.75 8.38
N ALA A 154 -24.42 -9.07 8.88
CA ALA A 154 -25.39 -8.03 9.29
C ALA A 154 -24.93 -7.30 10.54
N ALA A 155 -24.34 -8.09 11.43
CA ALA A 155 -23.66 -7.57 12.60
C ALA A 155 -22.57 -6.55 12.26
N HIS A 156 -21.84 -6.73 11.16
CA HIS A 156 -20.78 -5.79 10.75
C HIS A 156 -21.35 -4.46 10.27
N ILE A 157 -22.47 -4.49 9.54
CA ILE A 157 -23.15 -3.27 9.06
C ILE A 157 -23.67 -2.47 10.24
N SER A 158 -24.42 -3.10 11.15
CA SER A 158 -24.97 -2.44 12.34
C SER A 158 -23.85 -1.83 13.19
N ALA A 159 -22.82 -2.62 13.51
CA ALA A 159 -21.71 -2.13 14.33
C ALA A 159 -20.94 -0.96 13.70
N ALA A 160 -20.83 -0.90 12.37
CA ALA A 160 -20.17 0.19 11.69
C ALA A 160 -21.03 1.47 11.65
N LEU A 161 -22.35 1.33 11.49
CA LEU A 161 -23.28 2.46 11.53
C LEU A 161 -23.40 3.05 12.92
N ASP A 162 -23.48 2.21 13.97
CA ASP A 162 -23.57 2.66 15.36
C ASP A 162 -22.42 3.62 15.70
N VAL A 163 -21.20 3.31 15.23
CA VAL A 163 -20.01 4.18 15.42
C VAL A 163 -20.19 5.57 14.79
N VAL A 164 -20.77 5.64 13.58
CA VAL A 164 -20.98 6.91 12.88
C VAL A 164 -22.13 7.70 13.52
N ASP A 165 -23.18 6.99 13.93
CA ASP A 165 -24.37 7.58 14.56
C ASP A 165 -24.07 8.13 15.95
N ASP A 166 -23.25 7.43 16.73
CA ASP A 166 -22.76 7.91 18.03
C ASP A 166 -21.95 9.21 17.89
N GLU A 167 -21.17 9.35 16.81
CA GLU A 167 -20.43 10.58 16.52
C GLU A 167 -21.38 11.72 16.10
N ALA A 168 -22.37 11.42 15.26
CA ALA A 168 -23.37 12.40 14.82
C ALA A 168 -24.26 12.90 15.99
N ALA A 169 -24.46 12.06 17.01
CA ALA A 169 -25.20 12.42 18.22
C ALA A 169 -24.37 13.22 19.23
N ARG A 170 -23.05 13.35 19.05
CA ARG A 170 -22.20 14.10 19.98
C ARG A 170 -22.52 15.61 19.84
N PRO A 171 -22.84 16.32 20.93
CA PRO A 171 -23.08 17.75 20.86
C PRO A 171 -21.79 18.46 20.41
N THR A 172 -21.90 19.34 19.44
CA THR A 172 -20.80 20.21 18.97
C THR A 172 -20.38 21.15 20.09
N SER A 173 -19.44 20.72 20.92
CA SER A 173 -18.86 21.52 21.98
C SER A 173 -17.75 22.41 21.43
N GLU A 174 -18.10 23.44 20.66
CA GLU A 174 -17.16 24.51 20.26
C GLU A 174 -17.94 25.75 19.81
N GLU A 175 -18.13 26.69 20.75
CA GLU A 175 -18.44 28.10 20.49
C GLU A 175 -17.45 28.92 21.34
N PRO A 176 -16.65 29.78 20.70
CA PRO A 176 -16.34 31.09 21.30
C PRO A 176 -16.75 32.27 20.41
#